data_AF-R0M1Z5-F1
#
_entry.id   AF-R0M1Z5-F1
#
_cell.length_a   1.000
_cell.length_b   1.000
_cell.length_c   1.000
_cell.angle_alpha   90.00
_cell.angle_beta   90.00
_cell.angle_gamma   90.00
#
_symmetry.space_group_name_H-M   'P 1'
#
loop_
_entity.id
_entity.type
_entity.pdbx_description
1 polymer ?
#
loop_
_entity_poly.entity_id
_entity_poly.type
_entity_poly.pdbx_seq_one_letter_code
_entity_poly.pdbx_strand_id
1 'polypeptide(L)'
;MGNMHSSILYEEEIEAIKSTTVFEYAEIEHLFDRFLYFDKMNLGYLTYNELNNIPEFEINPFSKLIINFLEKKMDYEHISFLCFLSFLEIFHVKTDKSVRINFLFDIFDLHRDGRLCKVVLTRIYH
;
A
#
# COMPACT_ATOMS: atom_id res chain seq x y z
N MET A 1 12.12 -6.60 -26.70
CA MET A 1 10.94 -5.89 -26.19
C MET A 1 11.10 -5.80 -24.68
N GLY A 2 11.80 -4.77 -24.20
CA GLY A 2 11.98 -4.53 -22.78
C GLY A 2 11.79 -3.03 -22.60
N ASN A 3 10.62 -2.65 -22.09
CA ASN A 3 10.32 -1.27 -21.78
C ASN A 3 11.21 -0.92 -20.57
N MET A 4 12.26 -0.13 -20.78
CA MET A 4 12.98 0.47 -19.66
C MET A 4 11.98 1.37 -18.96
N HIS A 5 11.52 0.96 -17.78
CA HIS A 5 10.78 1.85 -16.90
C HIS A 5 11.69 3.05 -16.65
N SER A 6 11.34 4.21 -17.21
CA SER A 6 12.13 5.42 -17.03
C SER A 6 12.19 5.71 -15.53
N SER A 7 13.36 6.11 -15.03
CA SER A 7 13.53 6.57 -13.64
C SER A 7 12.78 7.88 -13.34
N ILE A 8 11.93 8.32 -14.26
CA ILE A 8 11.23 9.60 -14.29
C ILE A 8 9.82 9.29 -14.82
N LEU A 9 8.80 9.67 -14.07
CA LEU A 9 7.42 9.66 -14.55
C LEU A 9 7.22 10.81 -15.54
N TYR A 10 6.58 10.54 -16.67
CA TYR A 10 6.20 11.60 -17.60
C TYR A 10 5.02 12.41 -17.05
N GLU A 11 4.93 13.68 -17.43
CA GLU A 11 3.86 14.58 -16.97
C GLU A 11 2.46 14.03 -17.29
N GLU A 12 2.30 13.37 -18.44
CA GLU A 12 1.07 12.69 -18.85
C GLU A 12 0.69 11.53 -17.90
N GLU A 13 1.67 10.78 -17.40
CA GLU A 13 1.44 9.68 -16.45
C GLU A 13 1.04 10.22 -15.08
N ILE A 14 1.69 11.28 -14.63
CA ILE A 14 1.35 11.94 -13.36
C ILE A 14 -0.06 12.52 -13.43
N GLU A 15 -0.43 13.13 -14.56
CA GLU A 15 -1.78 13.66 -14.76
C GLU A 15 -2.84 12.54 -14.75
N ALA A 16 -2.55 11.41 -15.39
CA ALA A 16 -3.43 10.24 -15.35
C ALA A 16 -3.61 9.70 -13.92
N ILE A 17 -2.52 9.57 -13.15
CA ILE A 17 -2.55 9.12 -11.75
C ILE A 17 -3.31 10.13 -10.88
N LYS A 18 -3.05 11.42 -11.04
CA LYS A 18 -3.75 12.48 -10.31
C LYS A 18 -5.25 12.49 -10.59
N SER A 19 -5.65 12.19 -11.81
CA SER A 19 -7.08 12.14 -12.18
C SER A 19 -7.83 10.96 -11.54
N THR A 20 -7.11 9.92 -11.11
CA THR A 20 -7.67 8.67 -10.59
C THR A 20 -7.44 8.48 -9.09
N THR A 21 -6.58 9.27 -8.46
CA THR A 21 -6.18 9.14 -7.05
C THR A 21 -6.35 10.46 -6.29
N VAL A 22 -6.33 10.40 -4.96
CA VAL A 22 -6.41 11.59 -4.09
C VAL A 22 -5.12 12.44 -4.00
N PHE A 23 -4.03 11.98 -4.60
CA PHE A 23 -2.69 12.58 -4.46
C PHE A 23 -2.46 13.76 -5.40
N GLU A 24 -1.72 14.76 -4.92
CA GLU A 24 -1.27 15.89 -5.72
C GLU A 24 0.02 15.56 -6.49
N TYR A 25 0.35 16.40 -7.48
CA TYR A 25 1.51 16.21 -8.36
C TYR A 25 2.82 15.96 -7.58
N ALA A 26 3.14 16.83 -6.63
CA ALA A 26 4.34 16.70 -5.80
C ALA A 26 4.31 15.46 -4.89
N GLU A 27 3.13 15.02 -4.45
CA GLU A 27 3.00 13.81 -3.64
C GLU A 27 3.29 12.57 -4.48
N ILE A 28 2.79 12.53 -5.72
CA ILE A 28 3.04 11.42 -6.66
C ILE A 28 4.53 11.31 -6.97
N GLU A 29 5.21 12.42 -7.25
CA GLU A 29 6.67 12.43 -7.49
C GLU A 29 7.44 11.90 -6.28
N HIS A 30 7.16 12.42 -5.08
CA HIS A 30 7.83 11.96 -3.86
C HIS A 30 7.54 10.50 -3.53
N LEU A 31 6.32 10.02 -3.77
CA LEU A 31 5.95 8.63 -3.58
C LEU A 31 6.65 7.73 -4.61
N PHE A 32 6.83 8.20 -5.84
CA PHE A 32 7.55 7.47 -6.88
C PHE A 32 9.04 7.37 -6.58
N ASP A 33 9.68 8.46 -6.15
CA ASP A 33 11.08 8.45 -5.69
C ASP A 33 11.27 7.46 -4.54
N ARG A 34 10.33 7.47 -3.58
CA ARG A 34 10.37 6.54 -2.44
C ARG A 34 10.10 5.10 -2.86
N PHE A 35 9.25 4.87 -3.86
CA PHE A 35 9.01 3.56 -4.44
C PHE A 35 10.28 3.00 -5.12
N LEU A 36 10.95 3.81 -5.94
CA LEU A 36 12.23 3.44 -6.57
C LEU A 36 13.33 3.20 -5.52
N TYR A 37 13.35 3.97 -4.43
CA TYR A 37 14.29 3.75 -3.33
C TYR A 37 14.11 2.37 -2.67
N PHE A 38 12.87 1.87 -2.61
CA PHE A 38 12.58 0.54 -2.06
C PHE A 38 12.80 -0.60 -3.06
N ASP A 39 12.61 -0.36 -4.36
CA ASP A 39 12.88 -1.32 -5.45
C ASP A 39 14.39 -1.41 -5.72
N LYS A 40 15.12 -2.09 -4.83
CA LYS A 40 16.58 -2.19 -4.90
C LYS A 40 17.07 -2.92 -6.14
N MET A 41 16.23 -3.78 -6.71
CA MET A 41 16.55 -4.60 -7.88
C MET A 41 16.12 -3.94 -9.19
N ASN A 42 15.46 -2.77 -9.14
CA ASN A 42 14.89 -2.06 -10.30
C ASN A 42 14.01 -2.98 -11.17
N LEU A 43 13.15 -3.76 -10.52
CA LEU A 43 12.25 -4.70 -11.19
C LEU A 43 10.95 -4.04 -11.64
N GLY A 44 10.66 -2.82 -11.16
CA GLY A 44 9.43 -2.06 -11.41
C GLY A 44 8.28 -2.46 -10.49
N TYR A 45 8.53 -3.28 -9.48
CA TYR A 45 7.57 -3.72 -8.48
C TYR A 45 8.26 -3.93 -7.14
N LEU A 46 7.52 -3.75 -6.05
CA LEU A 46 7.97 -4.08 -4.71
C LEU A 46 7.53 -5.48 -4.32
N THR A 47 8.45 -6.21 -3.73
CA THR A 47 8.18 -7.49 -3.07
C THR A 47 7.82 -7.27 -1.60
N TYR A 48 7.20 -8.27 -0.99
CA TYR A 48 6.97 -8.32 0.46
C TYR A 48 8.22 -8.01 1.30
N ASN A 49 9.38 -8.55 0.90
CA ASN A 49 10.63 -8.33 1.62
C ASN A 49 11.08 -6.86 1.56
N GLU A 50 10.83 -6.18 0.45
CA GLU A 50 11.15 -4.76 0.30
C GLU A 50 10.23 -3.88 1.14
N LEU A 51 8.95 -4.22 1.24
CA LEU A 51 8.03 -3.54 2.16
C LEU A 51 8.41 -3.73 3.63
N ASN A 52 8.85 -4.92 4.02
CA ASN A 52 9.31 -5.17 5.39
C ASN A 52 10.63 -4.47 5.72
N ASN A 53 11.42 -4.06 4.73
CA ASN A 53 12.61 -3.26 4.97
C ASN A 53 12.27 -1.81 5.36
N ILE A 54 11.00 -1.40 5.28
CA ILE A 54 10.53 -0.09 5.73
C ILE A 54 10.41 -0.16 7.26
N PRO A 55 11.31 0.49 8.03
CA PRO A 55 11.33 0.36 9.49
C PRO A 55 10.03 0.85 10.13
N GLU A 56 9.42 1.90 9.59
CA GLU A 56 8.14 2.42 10.08
C GLU A 56 6.99 1.42 9.86
N PHE A 57 7.09 0.60 8.81
CA PHE A 57 6.11 -0.46 8.56
C PHE A 57 6.39 -1.69 9.41
N GLU A 58 7.65 -2.09 9.59
CA GLU A 58 8.02 -3.24 10.42
C GLU A 58 7.57 -3.07 11.89
N ILE A 59 7.76 -1.86 12.45
CA ILE A 59 7.38 -1.52 13.83
C ILE A 59 5.85 -1.46 14.00
N ASN A 60 5.10 -1.32 12.92
CA ASN A 60 3.64 -1.25 12.98
C ASN A 60 3.07 -2.60 13.50
N PRO A 61 2.35 -2.63 14.64
CA PRO A 61 1.78 -3.86 15.19
C PRO A 61 0.78 -4.55 14.24
N PHE A 62 0.27 -3.82 13.24
CA PHE A 62 -0.65 -4.30 12.23
C PHE A 62 0.02 -4.73 10.93
N SER A 63 1.34 -4.57 10.79
CA SER A 63 2.07 -4.87 9.54
C SER A 63 1.72 -6.24 8.97
N LYS A 64 1.82 -7.29 9.79
CA LYS A 64 1.47 -8.67 9.39
C LYS A 64 0.01 -8.83 8.97
N LEU A 65 -0.91 -8.11 9.60
CA LEU A 65 -2.34 -8.19 9.24
C LEU A 65 -2.62 -7.45 7.93
N ILE A 66 -1.97 -6.31 7.74
CA ILE A 66 -2.01 -5.54 6.49
C ILE A 66 -1.48 -6.38 5.33
N ILE A 67 -0.33 -7.04 5.53
CA ILE A 67 0.27 -7.95 4.54
C ILE A 67 -0.68 -9.09 4.20
N ASN A 68 -1.24 -9.78 5.20
CA ASN A 68 -2.19 -10.87 4.97
C ASN A 68 -3.44 -10.38 4.23
N PHE A 69 -3.85 -9.13 4.43
CA PHE A 69 -4.93 -8.53 3.67
C PHE A 69 -4.50 -8.27 2.21
N LEU A 70 -3.30 -7.71 2.00
CA LEU A 70 -2.74 -7.47 0.67
C LEU A 70 -2.60 -8.77 -0.13
N GLU A 71 -2.05 -9.83 0.46
CA GLU A 71 -1.96 -11.18 -0.13
C GLU A 71 -3.31 -11.72 -0.61
N LYS A 72 -4.40 -11.41 0.10
CA LYS A 72 -5.75 -11.89 -0.23
C LYS A 72 -6.47 -11.03 -1.26
N LYS A 73 -6.06 -9.78 -1.48
CA LYS A 73 -6.77 -8.79 -2.32
C LYS A 73 -6.00 -8.38 -3.57
N MET A 74 -4.68 -8.45 -3.53
CA MET A 74 -3.77 -7.94 -4.55
C MET A 74 -2.63 -8.95 -4.78
N ASP A 75 -1.95 -8.82 -5.91
CA ASP A 75 -0.71 -9.56 -6.15
C ASP A 75 0.38 -8.99 -5.22
N TYR A 76 0.65 -9.69 -4.12
CA TYR A 76 1.62 -9.29 -3.09
C TYR A 76 3.06 -9.60 -3.48
N GLU A 77 3.27 -10.44 -4.51
CA GLU A 77 4.60 -10.76 -5.02
C GLU A 77 5.11 -9.63 -5.92
N HIS A 78 4.20 -8.93 -6.60
CA HIS A 78 4.50 -7.87 -7.57
C HIS A 78 3.68 -6.61 -7.30
N ILE A 79 4.03 -5.86 -6.26
CA ILE A 79 3.33 -4.63 -5.91
C ILE A 79 3.80 -3.50 -6.83
N SER A 80 3.01 -3.22 -7.87
CA SER A 80 3.26 -2.10 -8.78
C SER A 80 3.06 -0.74 -8.09
N PHE A 81 3.60 0.32 -8.69
CA PHE A 81 3.44 1.68 -8.15
C PHE A 81 1.97 2.08 -7.98
N LEU A 82 1.08 1.71 -8.91
CA LEU A 82 -0.35 1.98 -8.79
C LEU A 82 -1.01 1.22 -7.63
N CYS A 83 -0.60 -0.02 -7.37
CA CYS A 83 -1.08 -0.79 -6.20
C CYS A 83 -0.58 -0.14 -4.90
N PHE A 84 0.68 0.31 -4.88
CA PHE A 84 1.26 1.02 -3.75
C PHE A 84 0.51 2.33 -3.46
N LEU A 85 0.18 3.13 -4.49
CA LEU A 85 -0.63 4.33 -4.34
C LEU A 85 -2.05 4.01 -3.85
N SER A 86 -2.71 3.01 -4.44
CA SER A 86 -4.05 2.59 -4.03
C SER A 86 -4.09 2.16 -2.55
N PHE A 87 -3.01 1.52 -2.08
CA PHE A 87 -2.87 1.14 -0.68
C PHE A 87 -2.70 2.36 0.25
N LEU A 88 -1.83 3.30 -0.12
CA LEU A 88 -1.61 4.52 0.67
C LEU A 88 -2.82 5.44 0.67
N GLU A 89 -3.56 5.48 -0.44
CA GLU A 89 -4.78 6.26 -0.60
C GLU A 89 -5.81 5.91 0.48
N ILE A 90 -5.90 4.64 0.89
CA ILE A 90 -6.81 4.23 1.98
C ILE A 90 -6.55 5.07 3.24
N PHE A 91 -5.29 5.35 3.58
CA PHE A 91 -4.94 6.08 4.80
C PHE A 91 -4.94 7.60 4.63
N HIS A 92 -5.15 8.10 3.41
CA HIS A 92 -5.12 9.52 3.12
C HIS A 92 -6.29 10.27 3.78
N VAL A 93 -6.07 11.56 4.09
CA VAL A 93 -7.06 12.39 4.82
C VAL A 93 -8.29 12.69 3.96
N LYS A 94 -8.12 12.81 2.64
CA LYS A 94 -9.22 13.03 1.69
C LYS A 94 -10.10 11.78 1.49
N THR A 95 -9.64 10.61 1.94
CA THR A 95 -10.36 9.34 1.76
C THR A 95 -11.49 9.19 2.77
N ASP A 96 -12.65 8.75 2.29
CA ASP A 96 -13.86 8.65 3.11
C ASP A 96 -13.62 7.75 4.34
N LYS A 97 -14.13 8.20 5.48
CA LYS A 97 -13.98 7.51 6.76
C LYS A 97 -14.54 6.08 6.72
N SER A 98 -15.60 5.85 5.97
CA SER A 98 -16.23 4.54 5.81
C SER A 98 -15.30 3.55 5.13
N VAL A 99 -14.55 3.98 4.10
CA VAL A 99 -13.56 3.15 3.41
C VAL A 99 -12.44 2.74 4.38
N ARG A 100 -11.96 3.69 5.18
CA ARG A 100 -10.94 3.46 6.21
C ARG A 100 -11.38 2.49 7.29
N ILE A 101 -12.62 2.64 7.76
CA ILE A 101 -13.20 1.75 8.77
C ILE A 101 -13.40 0.36 8.20
N ASN A 102 -13.92 0.23 6.98
CA ASN A 102 -14.13 -1.07 6.33
C ASN A 102 -12.80 -1.79 6.12
N PHE A 103 -11.77 -1.08 5.68
CA PHE A 103 -10.43 -1.65 5.56
C PHE A 103 -9.87 -2.15 6.91
N LEU A 104 -9.98 -1.35 7.97
CA LEU A 104 -9.56 -1.78 9.31
C LEU A 104 -10.37 -2.98 9.80
N PHE A 105 -11.67 -3.00 9.52
CA PHE A 105 -12.55 -4.10 9.85
C PHE A 105 -12.11 -5.39 9.13
N ASP A 106 -11.86 -5.30 7.82
CA ASP A 106 -11.41 -6.43 7.00
C ASP A 106 -10.06 -7.00 7.47
N ILE A 107 -9.16 -6.15 7.97
CA ILE A 107 -7.89 -6.57 8.57
C ILE A 107 -8.10 -7.33 9.89
N PHE A 108 -9.10 -6.94 10.67
CA PHE A 108 -9.39 -7.53 11.98
C PHE A 108 -10.33 -8.74 11.92
N ASP A 109 -11.10 -8.89 10.85
CA ASP A 109 -11.94 -10.05 10.57
C ASP A 109 -11.15 -11.15 9.84
N LEU A 110 -10.35 -11.90 10.60
CA LEU A 110 -9.57 -13.01 10.06
C LEU A 110 -10.44 -14.16 9.52
N HIS A 111 -11.67 -14.29 10.02
CA HIS A 111 -12.59 -15.39 9.69
C HIS A 111 -13.57 -15.05 8.58
N ARG A 112 -13.68 -13.77 8.19
CA ARG A 112 -14.66 -13.24 7.24
C ARG A 112 -16.11 -13.56 7.66
N ASP A 113 -16.37 -13.58 8.96
CA ASP A 113 -17.69 -13.85 9.52
C ASP A 113 -18.46 -12.57 9.87
N GLY A 114 -17.91 -11.41 9.52
CA GLY A 114 -18.47 -10.12 9.87
C GLY A 114 -18.28 -9.79 11.35
N ARG A 115 -17.26 -10.35 12.01
CA ARG A 115 -16.95 -10.08 13.41
C ARG A 115 -15.48 -9.82 13.63
N LEU A 116 -15.20 -8.91 14.57
CA LEU A 116 -13.83 -8.64 15.02
C LEU A 116 -13.29 -9.82 15.81
N CYS A 117 -12.12 -10.33 15.40
CA CYS A 117 -11.50 -11.47 16.06
C CYS A 117 -10.93 -11.06 17.43
N LYS A 118 -11.40 -11.69 18.51
CA LYS A 118 -10.93 -11.43 19.89
C LYS A 118 -9.41 -11.53 20.02
N VAL A 119 -8.79 -12.51 19.36
CA VAL A 119 -7.33 -12.72 19.36
C VAL A 119 -6.59 -11.49 18.83
N VAL A 120 -7.13 -10.86 17.78
CA VAL A 120 -6.55 -9.65 17.19
C VAL A 120 -6.72 -8.48 18.14
N LEU A 121 -7.92 -8.29 18.71
CA LEU A 121 -8.19 -7.23 19.67
C LEU A 121 -7.31 -7.33 20.92
N THR A 122 -7.08 -8.54 21.45
CA THR A 122 -6.22 -8.75 22.61
C THR A 122 -4.77 -8.30 22.34
N ARG A 123 -4.26 -8.44 21.11
CA ARG A 123 -2.92 -7.96 20.75
C ARG A 123 -2.78 -6.43 20.73
N ILE A 124 -3.89 -5.70 20.58
CA ILE A 124 -3.90 -4.23 20.50
C ILE A 124 -3.95 -3.60 21.88
N TYR A 125 -4.64 -4.24 22.83
CA TYR A 125 -4.93 -3.70 24.16
C TYR A 125 -3.90 -4.09 25.24
N HIS A 126 -2.71 -4.54 24.85
CA HIS A 126 -1.64 -4.89 25.80
C HIS A 126 -0.76 -3.69 26.12
#